data_AF-A0A0T7H1I7-F1
#
_entry.id   AF-A0A0T7H1I7-F1
#
_cell.length_a   1.000
_cell.length_b   1.000
_cell.length_c   1.000
_cell.angle_alpha   90.00
_cell.angle_beta   90.00
_cell.angle_gamma   90.00
#
_symmetry.space_group_name_H-M   'P 1'
#
loop_
_entity.id
_entity.type
_entity.pdbx_description
1 polymer ?
#
loop_
_entity_poly.entity_id
_entity_poly.type
_entity_poly.pdbx_seq_one_letter_code
_entity_poly.pdbx_strand_id
1 'polypeptide(L)' 'MLKQSDISPLLVRIPAPLKQWLSDRAEANDRSMTGEILAIMKAVQRAEQRAVQ' A
#
# COMPACT_ATOMS: atom_id res chain seq x y z
N MET A 1 -11.35 -18.28 20.72
CA MET A 1 -10.20 -18.23 19.77
C MET A 1 -10.59 -17.26 18.66
N LEU A 2 -10.05 -16.04 18.64
CA LEU A 2 -10.30 -15.09 17.56
C LEU A 2 -9.73 -15.70 16.27
N LYS A 3 -10.55 -15.83 15.22
CA LYS A 3 -10.10 -16.28 13.89
C LYS A 3 -8.93 -15.40 13.49
N GLN A 4 -7.75 -15.99 13.30
CA GLN A 4 -6.63 -15.32 12.66
C GLN A 4 -7.17 -14.76 11.34
N SER A 5 -7.19 -13.44 11.22
CA SER A 5 -7.56 -12.75 10.00
C SER A 5 -6.71 -13.29 8.85
N ASP A 6 -7.35 -13.68 7.73
CA ASP A 6 -6.73 -14.18 6.47
C ASP A 6 -5.82 -13.13 5.81
N ILE A 7 -4.82 -12.65 6.54
CA ILE A 7 -3.88 -11.63 6.09
C ILE A 7 -2.55 -12.34 5.84
N SER A 8 -2.32 -12.67 4.57
CA SER A 8 -1.01 -13.15 4.10
C SER A 8 -0.07 -11.97 3.89
N PRO A 9 1.22 -12.09 4.26
CA PRO A 9 2.20 -11.03 4.03
C PRO A 9 2.44 -10.84 2.52
N LEU A 10 2.46 -9.58 2.08
CA LEU A 10 2.83 -9.23 0.71
C LEU A 10 4.34 -9.03 0.64
N LEU A 11 5.04 -9.94 -0.06
CA LEU A 11 6.48 -9.86 -0.30
C LEU A 11 6.75 -9.41 -1.74
N VAL A 12 7.28 -8.20 -1.90
CA VAL A 12 7.63 -7.65 -3.22
C VAL A 12 9.10 -7.24 -3.23
N ARG A 13 9.81 -7.58 -4.30
CA ARG A 13 11.15 -7.07 -4.56
C ARG A 13 11.04 -5.80 -5.39
N ILE A 14 11.54 -4.70 -4.87
CA ILE A 14 11.54 -3.40 -5.54
C ILE A 14 12.95 -2.81 -5.53
N PRO A 15 13.30 -1.97 -6.52
CA PRO A 15 14.55 -1.22 -6.51
C PRO A 15 14.71 -0.38 -5.23
N ALA A 16 15.94 -0.23 -4.75
CA ALA A 16 16.24 0.55 -3.54
C ALA A 16 15.72 2.00 -3.60
N PRO A 17 15.83 2.75 -4.72
CA PRO A 17 15.29 4.11 -4.80
C PRO A 17 13.78 4.16 -4.61
N LEU A 18 13.05 3.16 -5.14
CA LEU A 18 11.59 3.09 -5.00
C LEU A 18 11.20 2.77 -3.56
N LYS A 19 11.96 1.91 -2.88
CA LYS A 19 11.76 1.61 -1.46
C LYS A 19 11.97 2.85 -0.60
N GLN A 20 13.01 3.64 -0.89
CA GLN A 20 13.27 4.88 -0.16
C GLN A 20 12.13 5.87 -0.35
N TRP A 21 11.70 6.10 -1.60
CA TRP A 21 10.56 6.97 -1.90
C TRP A 21 9.28 6.57 -1.16
N LEU A 22 8.97 5.26 -1.09
CA LEU A 22 7.83 4.76 -0.32
C LEU A 22 7.98 5.01 1.19
N SER A 23 9.20 4.86 1.72
CA SER A 23 9.49 5.12 3.13
C SER A 23 9.26 6.59 3.49
N ASP A 24 9.86 7.50 2.72
CA ASP A 24 9.76 8.95 2.95
C ASP A 24 8.30 9.42 2.87
N ARG A 25 7.55 8.89 1.90
CA ARG A 25 6.14 9.20 1.72
C ARG A 25 5.27 8.67 2.85
N ALA A 26 5.57 7.48 3.35
CA ALA A 26 4.84 6.89 4.47
C ALA A 26 5.05 7.71 5.75
N GLU A 27 6.30 8.14 6.02
CA GLU A 27 6.64 9.02 7.14
C GLU A 27 5.91 10.37 7.04
N ALA A 28 5.95 11.02 5.88
CA ALA A 28 5.26 12.29 5.66
C ALA A 28 3.73 12.22 5.85
N ASN A 29 3.15 11.03 5.69
CA ASN A 29 1.72 10.78 5.83
C ASN A 29 1.33 10.18 7.19
N ASP A 30 2.28 10.02 8.13
CA ASP A 30 2.09 9.34 9.42
C ASP A 30 1.50 7.92 9.26
N ARG A 31 2.07 7.14 8.32
CA ARG A 31 1.65 5.77 8.03
C ARG A 31 2.82 4.80 8.11
N SER A 32 2.50 3.53 8.37
CA SER A 32 3.42 2.44 8.06
C SER A 32 3.57 2.32 6.54
N MET A 33 4.71 1.78 6.10
CA MET A 33 4.96 1.56 4.67
C MET A 33 3.90 0.65 4.03
N THR A 34 3.45 -0.40 4.73
CA THR A 34 2.32 -1.22 4.28
C THR A 34 1.02 -0.42 4.16
N GLY A 35 0.74 0.44 5.15
CA GLY A 35 -0.44 1.32 5.14
C GLY A 35 -0.43 2.29 3.96
N GLU A 36 0.73 2.85 3.63
CA GLU A 36 0.88 3.74 2.48
C GLU A 36 0.71 3.00 1.15
N ILE A 37 1.31 1.80 1.00
CA ILE A 37 1.11 0.97 -0.20
C ILE A 37 -0.39 0.67 -0.41
N LEU A 38 -1.10 0.27 0.66
CA LEU A 38 -2.53 0.00 0.58
C LEU A 38 -3.34 1.26 0.24
N ALA A 39 -2.95 2.42 0.75
CA ALA A 39 -3.61 3.69 0.43
C ALA A 39 -3.45 4.04 -1.05
N ILE A 40 -2.24 3.88 -1.62
CA ILE A 40 -1.95 4.08 -3.04
C ILE A 40 -2.79 3.12 -3.89
N MET A 41 -2.77 1.81 -3.57
CA MET A 41 -3.53 0.80 -4.33
C MET A 41 -5.04 1.11 -4.33
N LYS A 42 -5.61 1.48 -3.18
CA LYS A 42 -7.03 1.85 -3.07
C LYS A 42 -7.36 3.12 -3.86
N ALA A 43 -6.47 4.10 -3.87
CA ALA A 43 -6.66 5.32 -4.65
C ALA A 43 -6.70 5.03 -6.15
N VAL A 44 -5.78 4.20 -6.65
CA VAL A 44 -5.74 3.77 -8.06
C VAL A 44 -6.99 2.97 -8.42
N GLN A 45 -7.34 1.96 -7.62
CA GLN A 45 -8.54 1.14 -7.84
C GLN A 45 -9.82 1.99 -7.95
N ARG A 46 -9.98 2.99 -7.08
CA ARG A 46 -11.13 3.91 -7.12
C ARG A 46 -11.14 4.78 -8.38
N ALA A 47 -9.97 5.19 -8.87
CA ALA A 47 -9.87 5.96 -10.11
C ALA A 47 -10.25 5.11 -11.33
N GLU A 48 -9.78 3.86 -11.38
CA GLU A 48 -10.14 2.90 -12.44
C GLU A 48 -11.65 2.62 -12.46
N GLN A 49 -12.27 2.39 -11.30
CA GLN A 49 -13.72 2.16 -11.19
C GLN A 49 -14.56 3.34 -11.67
N ARG A 50 -14.04 4.57 -11.58
CA ARG A 50 -14.72 5.78 -12.08
C ARG A 50 -14.53 5.97 -13.57
N ALA A 51 -13.45 5.47 -14.16
CA ALA A 51 -13.17 5.62 -15.59
C ALA A 51 -13.96 4.64 -16.48
N VAL A 52 -14.54 3.60 -15.88
CA VAL A 52 -15.35 2.57 -16.57
C VAL A 52 -16.86 2.86 -16.51
N GLN A 53 -17.27 3.90 -15.76
CA GLN A 53 -18.66 4.39 -15.68
C GLN A 53 -18.86 5.59 -16.62
#